data_AF-B3SFR3-F1
#
_entry.id   AF-B3SFR3-F1
#
_cell.length_a   1.000
_cell.length_b   1.000
_cell.length_c   1.000
_cell.angle_alpha   90.00
_cell.angle_beta   90.00
_cell.angle_gamma   90.00
#
_symmetry.space_group_name_H-M   'P 1'
#
loop_
_entity.id
_entity.type
_entity.pdbx_description
1 polymer ?
#
loop_
_entity_poly.entity_id
_entity_poly.type
_entity_poly.pdbx_seq_one_letter_code
_entity_poly.pdbx_strand_id
1 'polypeptide(L)'
;MATKFPKFSQALAQDPATRRIWYGIATAHDLEAHDGMTEENLYQKIFASHFGHLAVIFLWTAGNLFHVAWQGNFENWVANPLKVKPIAHSIWDPHFGESALKAFSKGNAYPVNIAYS
;
A
#
# COMPACT_ATOMS: atom_id res chain seq x y z
N MET A 1 12.98 -31.28 11.19
CA MET A 1 12.96 -31.04 9.73
C MET A 1 12.76 -29.55 9.54
N ALA A 2 13.70 -28.85 8.89
CA ALA A 2 13.59 -27.40 8.69
C ALA A 2 12.58 -27.08 7.59
N THR A 3 11.84 -25.98 7.74
CA THR A 3 10.93 -25.48 6.71
C THR A 3 11.64 -24.52 5.75
N LYS A 4 11.03 -24.18 4.61
CA LYS A 4 11.61 -23.23 3.63
C LYS A 4 11.64 -21.77 4.13
N PHE A 5 10.73 -21.40 5.03
CA PHE A 5 10.58 -20.03 5.54
C PHE A 5 10.91 -19.95 7.03
N PRO A 6 11.69 -18.94 7.48
CA PRO A 6 12.36 -17.91 6.68
C PRO A 6 13.66 -18.39 6.04
N LYS A 7 13.90 -18.04 4.76
CA LYS A 7 15.12 -18.43 4.03
C LYS A 7 16.40 -17.84 4.67
N PHE A 8 16.28 -16.68 5.28
CA PHE A 8 17.40 -15.89 5.79
C PHE A 8 17.80 -16.22 7.23
N SER A 9 17.11 -17.16 7.90
CA SER A 9 17.46 -17.62 9.25
C SER A 9 17.12 -19.09 9.43
N GLN A 10 18.13 -19.95 9.40
CA GLN A 10 18.01 -21.39 9.56
C GLN A 10 17.60 -21.76 11.00
N ALA A 11 18.05 -20.98 11.98
CA ALA A 11 17.62 -21.14 13.37
C ALA A 11 16.10 -20.94 13.52
N LEU A 12 15.53 -19.92 12.88
CA LEU A 12 14.07 -19.74 12.85
C LEU A 12 13.39 -20.80 11.98
N ALA A 13 13.95 -21.17 10.82
CA ALA A 13 13.37 -22.15 9.92
C ALA A 13 13.18 -23.54 10.54
N GLN A 14 13.98 -23.86 11.56
CA GLN A 14 13.91 -25.09 12.35
C GLN A 14 12.89 -25.03 13.50
N ASP A 15 12.40 -23.84 13.86
CA ASP A 15 11.40 -23.71 14.93
C ASP A 15 10.07 -24.36 14.50
N PRO A 16 9.61 -25.40 15.23
CA PRO A 16 8.39 -26.12 14.87
C PRO A 16 7.11 -25.36 15.24
N ALA A 17 7.18 -24.33 16.07
CA ALA A 17 6.04 -23.56 16.53
C ALA A 17 5.64 -22.45 15.56
N THR A 18 4.46 -21.88 15.78
CA THR A 18 3.96 -20.71 15.02
C THR A 18 4.84 -19.47 15.21
N ARG A 19 5.64 -19.42 16.28
CA ARG A 19 6.65 -18.37 16.54
C ARG A 19 7.54 -18.11 15.32
N ARG A 20 7.91 -19.16 14.59
CA ARG A 20 8.67 -19.08 13.34
C ARG A 20 8.08 -18.10 12.33
N ILE A 21 6.77 -18.14 12.14
CA ILE A 21 6.08 -17.31 11.14
C ILE A 21 6.16 -15.85 11.56
N TRP A 22 5.81 -15.57 12.81
CA TRP A 22 5.81 -14.21 13.35
C TRP A 22 7.20 -13.57 13.35
N TYR A 23 8.21 -14.29 13.86
CA TYR A 23 9.58 -13.79 13.87
C TYR A 23 10.16 -13.67 12.45
N GLY A 24 9.83 -14.61 11.56
CA GLY A 24 10.23 -14.51 10.15
C GLY A 24 9.64 -13.29 9.43
N ILE A 25 8.48 -12.77 9.85
CA ILE A 25 7.95 -11.50 9.32
C ILE A 25 8.63 -10.31 10.02
N ALA A 26 8.74 -10.36 11.34
CA ALA A 26 9.26 -9.26 12.15
C ALA A 26 10.74 -8.94 11.87
N THR A 27 11.56 -9.93 11.52
CA THR A 27 13.00 -9.76 11.25
C THR A 27 13.34 -9.79 9.76
N ALA A 28 12.34 -9.70 8.87
CA ALA A 28 12.58 -9.79 7.43
C ALA A 28 13.48 -8.66 6.89
N HIS A 29 13.40 -7.47 7.49
CA HIS A 29 14.21 -6.30 7.11
C HIS A 29 15.35 -5.98 8.10
N ASP A 30 15.54 -6.81 9.12
CA ASP A 30 16.74 -6.77 9.97
C ASP A 30 17.88 -7.54 9.27
N LEU A 31 18.42 -6.93 8.22
CA LEU A 31 19.32 -7.59 7.26
C LEU A 31 20.65 -8.02 7.89
N GLU A 32 21.13 -7.28 8.90
CA GLU A 32 22.37 -7.58 9.61
C GLU A 32 22.29 -8.91 10.37
N ALA A 33 21.10 -9.27 10.87
CA ALA A 33 20.85 -10.50 11.60
C ALA A 33 20.64 -11.73 10.69
N HIS A 34 20.73 -11.58 9.37
CA HIS A 34 20.53 -12.69 8.42
C HIS A 34 21.78 -13.59 8.34
N ASP A 35 21.54 -14.89 8.17
CA ASP A 35 22.61 -15.88 8.09
C ASP A 35 23.56 -15.58 6.92
N GLY A 36 24.86 -15.49 7.21
CA GLY A 36 25.91 -15.30 6.20
C GLY A 36 25.97 -13.90 5.58
N MET A 37 25.40 -12.88 6.23
CA MET A 37 25.47 -11.50 5.76
C MET A 37 26.91 -10.96 5.81
N THR A 38 27.35 -10.34 4.71
CA THR A 38 28.60 -9.58 4.63
C THR A 38 28.29 -8.10 4.48
N GLU A 39 29.22 -7.22 4.85
CA GLU A 39 29.03 -5.77 4.77
C GLU A 39 28.72 -5.30 3.34
N GLU A 40 29.45 -5.79 2.34
CA GLU A 40 29.19 -5.46 0.94
C GLU A 40 27.77 -5.87 0.50
N ASN A 41 27.37 -7.12 0.80
CA ASN A 41 26.04 -7.61 0.45
C ASN A 41 24.92 -6.87 1.17
N LEU A 42 25.14 -6.47 2.43
CA LEU A 42 24.24 -5.66 3.21
C LEU A 42 23.94 -4.34 2.49
N TYR A 43 24.99 -3.59 2.13
CA TYR A 43 24.83 -2.32 1.43
C TYR A 43 24.20 -2.45 0.04
N GLN A 44 24.57 -3.49 -0.73
CA GLN A 44 23.93 -3.75 -2.03
C GLN A 44 22.42 -4.04 -1.88
N LYS A 45 22.03 -4.79 -0.85
CA LYS A 45 20.61 -5.05 -0.55
C LYS A 45 19.87 -3.79 -0.14
N ILE A 46 20.43 -3.01 0.79
CA ILE A 46 19.84 -1.73 1.24
C ILE A 46 19.66 -0.79 0.05
N PHE A 47 20.67 -0.67 -0.81
CA PHE A 47 20.63 0.17 -2.00
C PHE A 47 19.49 -0.25 -2.95
N ALA A 48 19.36 -1.53 -3.26
CA ALA A 48 18.26 -2.03 -4.09
C ALA A 48 16.89 -1.83 -3.41
N SER A 49 16.80 -2.01 -2.10
CA SER A 49 15.59 -1.74 -1.32
C SER A 49 15.16 -0.28 -1.38
N HIS A 50 16.10 0.68 -1.39
CA HIS A 50 15.78 2.10 -1.59
C HIS A 50 15.14 2.36 -2.95
N PHE A 51 15.65 1.75 -4.03
CA PHE A 51 15.01 1.87 -5.35
C PHE A 51 13.61 1.27 -5.39
N GLY A 52 13.41 0.12 -4.74
CA GLY A 52 12.08 -0.46 -4.57
C GLY A 52 11.14 0.49 -3.83
N HIS A 53 11.60 1.10 -2.74
CA HIS A 53 10.81 2.06 -1.95
C HIS A 53 10.45 3.33 -2.75
N LEU A 54 11.43 3.91 -3.47
CA LEU A 54 11.19 5.06 -4.34
C LEU A 54 10.17 4.75 -5.45
N ALA A 55 10.25 3.56 -6.06
CA ALA A 55 9.29 3.15 -7.07
C ALA A 55 7.86 3.05 -6.50
N VAL A 56 7.69 2.53 -5.27
CA VAL A 56 6.39 2.49 -4.59
C VAL A 56 5.83 3.91 -4.36
N ILE A 57 6.68 4.87 -3.95
CA ILE A 57 6.26 6.29 -3.80
C ILE A 57 5.79 6.88 -5.13
N PHE A 58 6.52 6.64 -6.22
CA PHE A 58 6.13 7.13 -7.53
C PHE A 58 4.83 6.50 -8.02
N LEU A 59 4.66 5.19 -7.83
CA LEU A 59 3.41 4.50 -8.18
C LEU A 59 2.23 5.00 -7.33
N TRP A 60 2.42 5.23 -6.04
CA TRP A 60 1.39 5.79 -5.17
C TRP A 60 0.98 7.20 -5.61
N THR A 61 1.95 8.08 -5.87
CA THR A 61 1.70 9.44 -6.37
C THR A 61 0.98 9.40 -7.73
N ALA A 62 1.43 8.53 -8.63
CA ALA A 62 0.80 8.34 -9.93
C ALA A 62 -0.65 7.83 -9.80
N GLY A 63 -0.92 6.93 -8.84
CA GLY A 63 -2.26 6.47 -8.52
C GLY A 63 -3.19 7.59 -8.06
N ASN A 64 -2.71 8.48 -7.18
CA ASN A 64 -3.46 9.66 -6.75
C ASN A 64 -3.83 10.56 -7.93
N LEU A 65 -2.84 10.89 -8.78
CA LEU A 65 -3.07 11.70 -9.99
C LEU A 65 -4.05 11.04 -10.94
N PHE A 66 -3.89 9.74 -11.17
CA PHE A 66 -4.72 8.96 -12.09
C PHE A 66 -6.19 8.92 -11.63
N HIS A 67 -6.44 8.62 -10.36
CA HIS A 67 -7.81 8.57 -9.83
C HIS A 67 -8.50 9.94 -9.83
N VAL A 68 -7.77 11.02 -9.49
CA VAL A 68 -8.33 12.38 -9.55
C VAL A 68 -8.62 12.81 -11.00
N ALA A 69 -7.74 12.49 -11.94
CA ALA A 69 -7.93 12.82 -13.35
C ALA A 69 -9.07 12.02 -14.00
N TRP A 70 -9.20 10.73 -13.65
CA TRP A 70 -10.19 9.85 -14.26
C TRP A 70 -11.58 9.94 -13.62
N GLN A 71 -11.65 9.97 -12.29
CA GLN A 71 -12.89 9.82 -11.51
C GLN A 71 -13.16 11.02 -10.59
N GLY A 72 -12.19 11.93 -10.48
CA GLY A 72 -12.33 13.13 -9.68
C GLY A 72 -13.17 14.21 -10.38
N ASN A 73 -13.31 15.33 -9.68
CA ASN A 73 -14.01 16.51 -10.16
C ASN A 73 -13.07 17.74 -10.19
N PHE A 74 -11.78 17.53 -10.49
CA PHE A 74 -10.75 18.55 -10.33
C PHE A 74 -11.06 19.84 -11.11
N GLU A 75 -11.50 19.76 -12.36
CA GLU A 75 -11.88 20.93 -13.16
C GLU A 75 -13.03 21.73 -12.52
N ASN A 76 -14.06 21.04 -12.04
CA ASN A 76 -15.20 21.66 -11.33
C ASN A 76 -14.77 22.25 -9.99
N TRP A 77 -13.86 21.56 -9.28
CA TRP A 77 -13.34 22.02 -8.00
C TRP A 77 -12.52 23.30 -8.15
N VAL A 78 -11.65 23.38 -9.16
CA VAL A 78 -10.86 24.59 -9.45
C VAL A 78 -11.76 25.80 -9.76
N ALA A 79 -12.92 25.59 -10.39
CA ALA A 79 -13.88 26.66 -10.66
C ALA A 79 -14.61 27.18 -9.41
N ASN A 80 -14.81 26.36 -8.38
CA ASN A 80 -15.49 26.77 -7.12
C ASN A 80 -14.98 25.98 -5.89
N PRO A 81 -13.74 26.23 -5.45
CA PRO A 81 -13.05 25.39 -4.46
C PRO A 81 -13.62 25.50 -3.04
N LEU A 82 -14.39 26.55 -2.75
CA LEU A 82 -15.00 26.77 -1.43
C LEU A 82 -16.32 26.01 -1.21
N LYS A 83 -17.00 25.62 -2.31
CA LYS A 83 -18.30 24.94 -2.23
C LYS A 83 -18.25 23.52 -2.78
N VAL A 84 -17.42 23.27 -3.78
CA VAL A 84 -17.22 21.94 -4.35
C VAL A 84 -16.29 21.16 -3.43
N LYS A 85 -16.70 19.96 -3.03
CA LYS A 85 -15.84 19.04 -2.29
C LYS A 85 -15.00 18.22 -3.28
N PRO A 86 -13.68 18.08 -3.06
CA PRO A 86 -12.83 17.30 -3.96
C PRO A 86 -13.15 15.82 -3.85
N ILE A 87 -13.22 15.13 -4.99
CA ILE A 87 -13.41 13.68 -5.06
C ILE A 87 -12.05 12.98 -5.09
N ALA A 88 -11.92 11.92 -4.28
CA ALA A 88 -10.74 11.05 -4.28
C ALA A 88 -10.79 10.04 -5.43
N HIS A 89 -11.77 9.12 -5.40
CA HIS A 89 -12.01 8.09 -6.41
C HIS A 89 -13.45 7.56 -6.30
N SER A 90 -13.89 6.77 -7.28
CA SER A 90 -15.19 6.10 -7.24
C SER A 90 -15.19 4.91 -6.26
N ILE A 91 -16.36 4.62 -5.69
CA ILE A 91 -16.56 3.42 -4.87
C ILE A 91 -17.18 2.34 -5.75
N TRP A 92 -16.56 1.16 -5.75
CA TRP A 92 -17.10 -0.05 -6.36
C TRP A 92 -17.16 -1.16 -5.32
N ASP A 93 -18.32 -1.28 -4.65
CA ASP A 93 -18.56 -2.32 -3.65
C ASP A 93 -19.90 -3.03 -3.96
N PRO A 94 -19.87 -4.32 -4.37
CA PRO A 94 -21.08 -5.06 -4.71
C PRO A 94 -21.98 -5.35 -3.51
N HIS A 95 -21.51 -5.14 -2.29
CA HIS A 95 -22.29 -5.35 -1.07
C HIS A 95 -23.11 -4.12 -0.67
N PHE A 96 -22.95 -2.98 -1.37
CA PHE A 96 -23.73 -1.78 -1.08
C PHE A 96 -25.21 -1.99 -1.44
N GLY A 97 -26.07 -1.86 -0.42
CA GLY A 97 -27.50 -1.70 -0.64
C GLY A 97 -27.83 -0.33 -1.26
N GLU A 98 -29.05 -0.17 -1.76
CA GLU A 98 -29.47 1.06 -2.44
C GLU A 98 -29.31 2.33 -1.60
N SER A 99 -29.55 2.23 -0.28
CA SER A 99 -29.40 3.37 0.64
C SER A 99 -27.97 3.87 0.71
N ALA A 100 -27.00 2.95 0.72
CA ALA A 100 -25.57 3.29 0.68
C ALA A 100 -25.19 3.92 -0.66
N LEU A 101 -25.61 3.33 -1.79
CA LEU A 101 -25.37 3.90 -3.12
C LEU A 101 -25.88 5.34 -3.21
N LYS A 102 -27.10 5.61 -2.72
CA LYS A 102 -27.68 6.97 -2.68
C LYS A 102 -26.90 7.91 -1.77
N ALA A 103 -26.47 7.46 -0.60
CA ALA A 103 -25.72 8.28 0.35
C ALA A 103 -24.35 8.71 -0.21
N PHE A 104 -23.62 7.79 -0.83
CA PHE A 104 -22.28 8.03 -1.38
C PHE A 104 -22.29 8.68 -2.79
N SER A 105 -23.43 8.69 -3.50
CA SER A 105 -23.58 9.35 -4.81
C SER A 105 -24.14 10.78 -4.70
N LYS A 106 -24.19 11.38 -3.50
CA LYS A 106 -24.87 12.67 -3.31
C LYS A 106 -24.23 13.78 -4.17
N GLY A 107 -24.96 14.22 -5.20
CA GLY A 107 -24.49 15.23 -6.15
C GLY A 107 -23.58 14.70 -7.26
N ASN A 108 -23.44 13.38 -7.40
CA ASN A 108 -22.58 12.72 -8.39
C ASN A 108 -23.36 11.60 -9.11
N ALA A 109 -22.91 11.22 -10.30
CA ALA A 109 -23.53 10.13 -11.07
C ALA A 109 -23.29 8.73 -10.48
N TYR A 110 -22.26 8.58 -9.63
CA TYR A 110 -21.84 7.33 -9.01
C TYR A 110 -21.33 7.56 -7.59
N PRO A 111 -21.24 6.50 -6.76
CA PRO A 111 -20.70 6.59 -5.40
C PRO A 111 -19.23 7.03 -5.40
N VAL A 112 -18.86 7.98 -4.54
CA VAL A 112 -17.49 8.52 -4.46
C VAL A 112 -17.03 8.77 -3.03
N ASN A 113 -15.72 8.76 -2.83
CA ASN A 113 -15.09 9.25 -1.62
C ASN A 113 -14.71 10.74 -1.74
N ILE A 114 -14.87 11.50 -0.66
CA ILE A 114 -14.39 12.88 -0.55
C ILE A 114 -12.94 12.88 -0.07
N ALA A 115 -12.07 13.62 -0.74
CA ALA A 115 -10.64 13.70 -0.43
C ALA A 115 -10.35 14.67 0.72
N TYR A 116 -9.39 14.31 1.59
CA TYR A 116 -8.90 15.13 2.72
C TYR A 116 -7.37 15.02 2.94
N SER A 117 -6.67 14.34 2.03
CA SER A 117 -5.21 14.18 2.04
C SER A 117 -4.47 15.46 1.66
#